data_AF-A0AAN6UM25-F1
#
_entry.id   AF-A0AAN6UM25-F1
#
_cell.length_a   1.000
_cell.length_b   1.000
_cell.length_c   1.000
_cell.angle_alpha   90.00
_cell.angle_beta   90.00
_cell.angle_gamma   90.00
#
_symmetry.space_group_name_H-M   'P 1'
#
loop_
_entity.id
_entity.type
_entity.pdbx_description
1 polymer ?
#
loop_
_entity_poly.entity_id
_entity_poly.type
_entity_poly.pdbx_seq_one_letter_code
_entity_poly.pdbx_strand_id
1 'polypeptide(L)'
;MHAPSSLSTLLLLSLAAVSMFLADSFARAGYVTVMPDLFGGVPAPGDINVPGFNTTELLDRRSPDVTDPIVANTIEYIHTKLGVVFAAHPGLLQSSEILAVEGPVAVAAGDHDNLFTAELRNELEALLLMVAQPYQVSLYSGTGHGFAVRMDLNDPQQKFAKQESFLQAVRWFGHFL
;
A
#
# COMPACT_ATOMS: atom_id res chain seq x y z
N MET A 1 -11.23 -13.69 27.87
CA MET A 1 -11.18 -12.21 27.85
C MET A 1 -10.32 -11.81 26.68
N HIS A 2 -10.94 -11.51 25.53
CA HIS A 2 -10.25 -10.96 24.36
C HIS A 2 -10.05 -9.46 24.59
N ALA A 3 -8.82 -8.99 24.41
CA ALA A 3 -8.52 -7.56 24.38
C ALA A 3 -9.23 -6.92 23.17
N PRO A 4 -9.74 -5.67 23.29
CA PRO A 4 -10.35 -4.99 22.16
C PRO A 4 -9.24 -4.62 21.15
N SER A 5 -9.33 -5.16 19.93
CA SER A 5 -8.50 -4.75 18.81
C SER A 5 -8.83 -3.29 18.47
N SER A 6 -7.91 -2.39 18.76
CA SER A 6 -8.03 -0.96 18.44
C SER A 6 -8.10 -0.77 16.93
N LEU A 7 -9.04 0.07 16.52
CA LEU A 7 -9.18 0.62 15.18
C LEU A 7 -7.84 1.15 14.66
N SER A 8 -7.61 1.06 13.34
CA SER A 8 -6.60 1.77 12.51
C SER A 8 -5.57 0.86 11.81
N THR A 9 -5.98 0.04 10.83
CA THR A 9 -4.98 -0.55 9.91
C THR A 9 -5.49 -0.69 8.48
N LEU A 10 -6.17 0.32 7.93
CA LEU A 10 -6.09 0.45 6.48
C LEU A 10 -6.34 1.86 5.96
N LEU A 11 -5.28 2.48 5.44
CA LEU A 11 -5.27 3.03 4.08
C LEU A 11 -3.97 3.78 3.76
N LEU A 12 -3.44 3.47 2.57
CA LEU A 12 -2.38 4.17 1.84
C LEU A 12 -0.93 4.02 2.35
N LEU A 13 -0.36 2.82 2.25
CA LEU A 13 1.04 2.67 1.81
C LEU A 13 1.41 1.20 1.59
N SER A 14 0.84 0.53 0.59
CA SER A 14 1.51 -0.68 0.13
C SER A 14 2.77 -0.36 -0.68
N LEU A 15 3.15 0.93 -0.87
CA LEU A 15 4.32 1.23 -1.71
C LEU A 15 5.18 2.48 -1.63
N ALA A 16 4.85 3.51 -0.86
CA ALA A 16 5.91 4.47 -0.52
C ALA A 16 6.82 3.91 0.60
N ALA A 17 6.54 2.71 1.14
CA ALA A 17 7.34 2.14 2.23
C ALA A 17 8.71 1.59 1.78
N VAL A 18 9.05 1.52 0.49
CA VAL A 18 10.39 0.99 0.10
C VAL A 18 11.00 1.60 -1.16
N SER A 19 10.34 2.51 -1.87
CA SER A 19 10.92 3.09 -3.09
C SER A 19 10.80 4.60 -3.11
N MET A 20 11.86 5.27 -2.64
CA MET A 20 12.09 6.70 -2.85
C MET A 20 11.87 7.08 -4.33
N PHE A 21 12.27 6.22 -5.27
CA PHE A 21 12.05 6.45 -6.70
C PHE A 21 10.58 6.55 -7.10
N LEU A 22 9.68 5.81 -6.44
CA LEU A 22 8.26 5.92 -6.71
C LEU A 22 7.67 7.19 -6.09
N ALA A 23 8.06 7.50 -4.84
CA ALA A 23 7.69 8.76 -4.21
C ALA A 23 8.12 9.95 -5.07
N ASP A 24 9.36 9.94 -5.56
CA ASP A 24 9.88 10.96 -6.48
C ASP A 24 9.09 11.04 -7.79
N SER A 25 8.54 9.91 -8.27
CA SER A 25 7.74 9.90 -9.49
C SER A 25 6.38 10.57 -9.29
N PHE A 26 5.75 10.36 -8.13
CA PHE A 26 4.53 11.07 -7.76
C PHE A 26 4.77 12.57 -7.53
N ALA A 27 5.86 12.91 -6.83
CA ALA A 27 6.25 14.30 -6.60
C ALA A 27 6.54 15.02 -7.93
N ARG A 28 7.28 14.39 -8.86
CA ARG A 28 7.51 14.93 -10.21
C ARG A 28 6.24 15.09 -11.03
N ALA A 29 5.24 14.25 -10.80
CA ALA A 29 3.94 14.36 -11.45
C ALA A 29 3.03 15.43 -10.82
N GLY A 30 3.51 16.17 -9.81
CA GLY A 30 2.79 17.30 -9.20
C GLY A 30 1.89 16.92 -8.04
N TYR A 31 1.97 15.68 -7.54
CA TYR A 31 1.13 15.22 -6.43
C TYR A 31 1.81 15.44 -5.09
N VAL A 32 1.00 15.82 -4.09
CA VAL A 32 1.41 15.74 -2.68
C VAL A 32 1.75 14.29 -2.38
N THR A 33 3.01 14.03 -2.08
CA THR A 33 3.53 12.69 -1.82
C THR A 33 3.90 12.60 -0.35
N VAL A 34 3.20 11.75 0.38
CA VAL A 34 3.51 11.44 1.78
C VAL A 34 4.22 10.11 1.83
N MET A 35 5.50 10.11 2.21
CA MET A 35 6.31 8.92 2.41
C MET A 35 6.74 8.91 3.89
N PRO A 36 6.00 8.23 4.78
CA PRO A 36 6.42 8.11 6.16
C PRO A 36 7.73 7.34 6.26
N ASP A 37 8.61 7.84 7.12
CA ASP A 37 9.84 7.15 7.44
C ASP A 37 9.58 6.03 8.46
N LEU A 38 9.22 4.86 7.94
CA LEU A 38 9.04 3.65 8.75
C LEU A 38 10.37 3.10 9.29
N PHE A 39 11.51 3.65 8.85
CA PHE A 39 12.84 3.14 9.17
C PHE A 39 13.65 4.07 10.06
N GLY A 40 13.08 5.18 10.52
CA GLY A 40 13.74 6.14 11.41
C GLY A 40 15.12 6.58 10.90
N GLY A 41 15.23 6.83 9.59
CA GLY A 41 16.44 7.29 8.91
C GLY A 41 17.49 6.21 8.65
N VAL A 42 17.20 4.94 8.98
CA VAL A 42 18.12 3.81 8.80
C VAL A 42 17.56 2.86 7.74
N PRO A 43 17.84 3.08 6.44
CA PRO A 43 17.23 2.30 5.37
C PRO A 43 17.64 0.83 5.45
N ALA A 44 16.70 -0.06 5.11
CA ALA A 44 17.03 -1.45 4.84
C ALA A 44 17.92 -1.55 3.57
N PRO A 45 18.84 -2.51 3.50
CA PRO A 45 19.60 -2.77 2.28
C PRO A 45 18.65 -3.19 1.14
N GLY A 46 19.08 -2.93 -0.10
CA GLY A 46 18.31 -3.31 -1.29
C GLY A 46 18.11 -4.83 -1.44
N ASP A 47 19.01 -5.62 -0.85
CA ASP A 47 18.87 -7.07 -0.68
C ASP A 47 19.00 -7.40 0.82
N ILE A 48 17.95 -8.00 1.38
CA ILE A 48 17.89 -8.40 2.80
C ILE A 48 18.67 -9.69 3.08
N ASN A 49 19.20 -10.36 2.05
CA ASN A 49 20.01 -11.56 2.18
C ASN A 49 21.52 -11.28 2.12
N VAL A 50 21.92 -10.01 2.17
CA VAL A 50 23.34 -9.65 2.14
C VAL A 50 24.06 -10.20 3.39
N PRO A 51 25.28 -10.76 3.23
CA PRO A 51 26.04 -11.29 4.36
C PRO A 51 26.24 -10.24 5.45
N GLY A 52 25.90 -10.60 6.70
CA GLY A 52 26.05 -9.73 7.86
C GLY A 52 24.88 -8.77 8.13
N PHE A 53 23.85 -8.74 7.28
CA PHE A 53 22.62 -8.03 7.60
C PHE A 53 21.72 -8.87 8.50
N ASN A 54 21.37 -8.32 9.65
CA ASN A 54 20.52 -8.97 10.63
C ASN A 54 19.07 -8.50 10.47
N THR A 55 18.32 -9.21 9.64
CA THR A 55 16.91 -8.93 9.38
C THR A 55 16.07 -8.98 10.66
N THR A 56 16.38 -9.92 11.57
CA THR A 56 15.67 -10.04 12.86
C THR A 56 15.87 -8.80 13.71
N GLU A 57 17.10 -8.31 13.83
CA GLU A 57 17.39 -7.09 14.60
C GLU A 57 16.78 -5.83 13.96
N LEU A 58 16.73 -5.74 12.62
CA LEU A 58 16.01 -4.66 11.96
C LEU A 58 14.51 -4.71 12.30
N LEU A 59 13.89 -5.89 12.23
CA LEU A 59 12.47 -6.06 12.55
C LEU A 59 12.19 -5.81 14.04
N ASP A 60 13.08 -6.22 14.95
CA ASP A 60 12.94 -5.94 16.39
C ASP A 60 13.00 -4.43 16.68
N ARG A 61 13.90 -3.71 16.00
CA ARG A 61 13.98 -2.23 16.08
C ARG A 61 12.83 -1.52 15.37
N ARG A 62 12.04 -2.25 14.57
CA ARG A 62 10.92 -1.76 13.76
C ARG A 62 9.67 -2.59 14.06
N SER A 63 9.50 -2.96 15.33
CA SER A 63 8.32 -3.67 15.79
C SER A 63 7.06 -2.83 15.56
N PRO A 64 5.87 -3.46 15.53
CA PRO A 64 4.59 -2.74 15.45
C PRO A 64 4.49 -1.58 16.45
N ASP A 65 4.97 -1.76 17.70
CA ASP A 65 4.97 -0.68 18.70
C ASP A 65 5.71 0.61 18.26
N VAL A 66 6.70 0.49 17.37
CA VAL A 66 7.48 1.60 16.83
C VAL A 66 6.86 2.14 15.54
N THR A 67 6.41 1.25 14.65
CA THR A 67 5.90 1.64 13.32
C THR A 67 4.44 2.06 13.33
N ASP A 68 3.61 1.45 14.17
CA ASP A 68 2.16 1.67 14.18
C ASP A 68 1.79 3.12 14.50
N PRO A 69 2.44 3.84 15.45
CA PRO A 69 2.15 5.26 15.66
C PRO A 69 2.49 6.14 14.44
N ILE A 70 3.55 5.81 13.69
CA ILE A 70 3.95 6.54 12.47
C ILE A 70 2.92 6.29 11.37
N VAL A 71 2.52 5.03 11.19
CA VAL A 71 1.47 4.63 10.26
C VAL A 71 0.15 5.31 10.63
N ALA A 72 -0.25 5.28 11.89
CA ALA A 72 -1.49 5.90 12.38
C ALA A 72 -1.52 7.42 12.13
N ASN A 73 -0.44 8.14 12.43
CA ASN A 73 -0.38 9.58 12.18
C ASN A 73 -0.39 9.92 10.68
N THR A 74 0.22 9.06 9.85
CA THR A 74 0.18 9.20 8.40
C THR A 74 -1.23 8.97 7.87
N ILE A 75 -1.92 7.94 8.37
CA ILE A 75 -3.32 7.65 8.04
C ILE A 75 -4.20 8.83 8.48
N GLU A 76 -4.03 9.34 9.70
CA GLU A 76 -4.78 10.49 10.21
C GLU A 76 -4.58 11.70 9.30
N TYR A 77 -3.35 12.01 8.88
CA TYR A 77 -3.09 13.09 7.93
C TYR A 77 -3.80 12.85 6.60
N ILE A 78 -3.70 11.64 6.03
CA ILE A 78 -4.32 11.32 4.74
C ILE A 78 -5.85 11.38 4.85
N HIS A 79 -6.45 10.81 5.89
CA HIS A 79 -7.90 10.85 6.08
C HIS A 79 -8.41 12.27 6.34
N THR A 80 -7.81 12.96 7.31
CA THR A 80 -8.33 14.25 7.78
C THR A 80 -7.97 15.42 6.85
N LYS A 81 -6.93 15.28 6.01
CA LYS A 81 -6.47 16.34 5.10
C LYS A 81 -6.67 16.03 3.63
N LEU A 82 -6.59 14.77 3.20
CA LEU A 82 -6.66 14.39 1.77
C LEU A 82 -7.94 13.66 1.40
N GLY A 83 -8.47 12.76 2.25
CA GLY A 83 -9.76 12.09 2.07
C GLY A 83 -9.86 11.15 0.86
N VAL A 84 -8.74 10.79 0.20
CA VAL A 84 -8.72 9.96 -1.03
C VAL A 84 -7.67 8.87 -0.91
N VAL A 85 -7.98 7.70 -1.46
CA VAL A 85 -7.27 6.45 -1.19
C VAL A 85 -6.85 5.71 -2.45
N PHE A 86 -5.63 5.18 -2.44
CA PHE A 86 -5.05 4.23 -3.38
C PHE A 86 -4.18 3.20 -2.64
N ALA A 87 -4.30 1.91 -2.97
CA ALA A 87 -3.45 0.83 -2.48
C ALA A 87 -3.07 -0.13 -3.61
N ALA A 88 -1.81 -0.53 -3.72
CA ALA A 88 -1.31 -1.50 -4.70
C ALA A 88 -0.72 -2.74 -4.04
N HIS A 89 -1.27 -3.93 -4.25
CA HIS A 89 -1.02 -5.18 -3.51
C HIS A 89 -1.15 -5.04 -1.98
N PRO A 90 -2.30 -4.54 -1.47
CA PRO A 90 -2.51 -4.43 -0.04
C PRO A 90 -2.40 -5.80 0.65
N GLY A 91 -1.68 -5.86 1.77
CA GLY A 91 -1.67 -7.05 2.64
C GLY A 91 -2.45 -6.79 3.93
N LEU A 92 -2.96 -7.86 4.55
CA LEU A 92 -3.54 -7.85 5.90
C LEU A 92 -4.77 -6.94 6.08
N LEU A 93 -5.63 -6.84 5.05
CA LEU A 93 -6.87 -6.06 5.15
C LEU A 93 -7.86 -6.68 6.14
N GLN A 94 -8.39 -5.89 7.07
CA GLN A 94 -9.55 -6.29 7.87
C GLN A 94 -10.84 -5.76 7.27
N SER A 95 -11.90 -6.56 7.35
CA SER A 95 -13.21 -6.20 6.81
C SER A 95 -13.76 -4.91 7.44
N SER A 96 -13.51 -4.68 8.74
CA SER A 96 -13.91 -3.46 9.45
C SER A 96 -13.28 -2.19 8.87
N GLU A 97 -12.08 -2.30 8.30
CA GLU A 97 -11.34 -1.15 7.78
C GLU A 97 -11.88 -0.75 6.41
N ILE A 98 -12.19 -1.75 5.59
CA ILE A 98 -12.82 -1.54 4.28
C ILE A 98 -14.20 -0.90 4.45
N LEU A 99 -14.97 -1.31 5.45
CA LEU A 99 -16.29 -0.73 5.74
C LEU A 99 -16.24 0.67 6.37
N ALA A 100 -15.10 1.04 6.95
CA ALA A 100 -14.92 2.33 7.60
C ALA A 100 -14.37 3.42 6.66
N VAL A 101 -14.25 3.14 5.35
CA VAL A 101 -13.71 4.11 4.39
C VAL A 101 -14.63 5.32 4.26
N GLU A 102 -14.09 6.51 4.47
CA GLU A 102 -14.86 7.76 4.43
C GLU A 102 -14.80 8.44 3.05
N GLY A 103 -13.82 8.09 2.23
CA GLY A 103 -13.59 8.68 0.91
C GLY A 103 -13.29 7.67 -0.21
N PRO A 104 -13.04 8.15 -1.45
CA PRO A 104 -12.89 7.30 -2.63
C PRO A 104 -11.67 6.36 -2.55
N VAL A 105 -11.86 5.08 -2.87
CA VAL A 105 -10.83 4.02 -2.75
C VAL A 105 -10.45 3.39 -4.09
N ALA A 106 -9.17 3.37 -4.43
CA ALA A 106 -8.65 2.56 -5.53
C ALA A 106 -7.70 1.46 -5.05
N VAL A 107 -7.81 0.27 -5.62
CA VAL A 107 -6.94 -0.88 -5.36
C VAL A 107 -6.36 -1.43 -6.66
N ALA A 108 -5.05 -1.67 -6.67
CA ALA A 108 -4.32 -2.37 -7.72
C ALA A 108 -3.89 -3.74 -7.19
N ALA A 109 -4.37 -4.83 -7.79
CA ALA A 109 -4.14 -6.20 -7.34
C ALA A 109 -3.31 -6.99 -8.37
N GLY A 110 -2.49 -7.92 -7.90
CA GLY A 110 -1.84 -8.93 -8.75
C GLY A 110 -2.65 -10.22 -8.80
N ASP A 111 -2.59 -10.93 -9.93
CA ASP A 111 -3.29 -12.21 -10.12
C ASP A 111 -2.60 -13.41 -9.46
N HIS A 112 -1.28 -13.34 -9.27
CA HIS A 112 -0.46 -14.34 -8.59
C HIS A 112 -0.02 -13.88 -7.19
N ASP A 113 -0.72 -12.90 -6.60
CA ASP A 113 -0.40 -12.41 -5.26
C ASP A 113 -0.77 -13.48 -4.21
N ASN A 114 0.25 -13.95 -3.49
CA ASN A 114 0.12 -14.98 -2.47
C ASN A 114 -0.26 -14.42 -1.09
N LEU A 115 -0.22 -13.11 -0.88
CA LEU A 115 -0.65 -12.44 0.34
C LEU A 115 -2.01 -11.75 0.18
N PHE A 116 -2.27 -11.18 -0.99
CA PHE A 116 -3.57 -10.65 -1.39
C PHE A 116 -4.24 -11.57 -2.41
N THR A 117 -4.65 -12.74 -1.93
CA THR A 117 -5.14 -13.82 -2.78
C THR A 117 -6.45 -13.46 -3.49
N ALA A 118 -6.86 -14.29 -4.46
CA ALA A 118 -8.13 -14.12 -5.15
C ALA A 118 -9.32 -14.13 -4.17
N GLU A 119 -9.26 -14.95 -3.11
CA GLU A 119 -10.30 -15.03 -2.09
C GLU A 119 -10.41 -13.70 -1.32
N LEU A 120 -9.28 -13.15 -0.86
CA LEU A 120 -9.25 -11.86 -0.15
C LEU A 120 -9.66 -10.70 -1.05
N ARG A 121 -9.30 -10.75 -2.34
CA ARG A 121 -9.75 -9.76 -3.33
C ARG A 121 -11.26 -9.83 -3.55
N ASN A 122 -11.82 -11.02 -3.69
CA ASN A 122 -13.27 -11.19 -3.85
C ASN A 122 -14.02 -10.70 -2.60
N GLU A 123 -13.47 -10.95 -1.39
CA GLU A 123 -14.01 -10.40 -0.15
C GLU A 123 -13.96 -8.88 -0.13
N LEU A 124 -12.81 -8.28 -0.50
CA LEU A 124 -12.68 -6.82 -0.65
C LEU A 124 -13.74 -6.26 -1.60
N GLU A 125 -13.91 -6.84 -2.79
CA GLU A 125 -14.90 -6.40 -3.78
C GLU A 125 -16.33 -6.48 -3.22
N ALA A 126 -16.66 -7.55 -2.49
CA ALA A 126 -17.95 -7.71 -1.82
C ALA A 126 -18.18 -6.65 -0.74
N LEU A 127 -17.15 -6.28 0.00
CA LEU A 127 -17.20 -5.24 1.03
C LEU A 127 -17.33 -3.83 0.42
N LEU A 128 -16.59 -3.55 -0.65
CA LEU A 128 -16.65 -2.27 -1.37
C LEU A 128 -18.04 -2.04 -2.01
N LEU A 129 -18.75 -3.09 -2.41
CA LEU A 129 -20.13 -2.98 -2.88
C LEU A 129 -21.12 -2.48 -1.81
N MET A 130 -20.73 -2.51 -0.53
CA MET A 130 -21.57 -2.06 0.59
C MET A 130 -21.29 -0.62 1.03
N VAL A 131 -20.22 0.00 0.53
CA VAL A 131 -19.86 1.38 0.89
C VAL A 131 -20.51 2.38 -0.08
N ALA A 132 -20.74 3.61 0.40
CA ALA A 132 -21.33 4.67 -0.44
C ALA A 132 -20.26 5.39 -1.32
N GLN A 133 -18.99 5.19 -0.98
CA GLN A 133 -17.85 5.86 -1.56
C GLN A 133 -17.53 5.29 -2.95
N PRO A 134 -17.09 6.12 -3.91
CA PRO A 134 -16.58 5.62 -5.18
C PRO A 134 -15.39 4.70 -4.97
N TYR A 135 -15.34 3.60 -5.74
CA TYR A 135 -14.19 2.70 -5.69
C TYR A 135 -13.77 2.19 -7.07
N GLN A 136 -12.50 1.78 -7.17
CA GLN A 136 -11.94 1.10 -8.34
C GLN A 136 -11.07 -0.06 -7.88
N VAL A 137 -11.25 -1.24 -8.47
CA VAL A 137 -10.31 -2.37 -8.33
C VAL A 137 -9.75 -2.68 -9.72
N SER A 138 -8.44 -2.86 -9.83
CA SER A 138 -7.77 -3.23 -11.09
C SER A 138 -6.89 -4.44 -10.85
N LEU A 139 -7.05 -5.48 -11.66
CA LEU A 139 -6.28 -6.72 -11.58
C LEU A 139 -5.24 -6.77 -12.70
N TYR A 140 -3.97 -6.93 -12.33
CA TYR A 140 -2.85 -6.96 -13.25
C TYR A 140 -2.32 -8.39 -13.43
N SER A 141 -2.32 -8.87 -14.67
CA SER A 141 -1.92 -10.24 -15.00
C SER A 141 -0.42 -10.47 -14.89
N GLY A 142 -0.02 -11.67 -14.50
CA GLY A 142 1.39 -12.07 -14.40
C GLY A 142 2.12 -11.38 -13.26
N THR A 143 1.42 -10.93 -12.21
CA THR A 143 2.05 -10.17 -11.12
C THR A 143 1.74 -10.74 -9.74
N GLY A 144 2.77 -10.81 -8.91
CA GLY A 144 2.68 -11.28 -7.53
C GLY A 144 2.69 -10.14 -6.51
N HIS A 145 2.82 -10.51 -5.24
CA HIS A 145 2.94 -9.53 -4.16
C HIS A 145 4.15 -8.62 -4.38
N GLY A 146 4.00 -7.32 -4.16
CA GLY A 146 5.10 -6.37 -4.34
C GLY A 146 5.29 -5.83 -5.76
N PHE A 147 4.45 -6.20 -6.74
CA PHE A 147 4.69 -5.88 -8.17
C PHE A 147 4.84 -4.38 -8.46
N ALA A 148 4.19 -3.52 -7.68
CA ALA A 148 4.33 -2.09 -7.86
C ALA A 148 5.65 -1.55 -7.25
N VAL A 149 6.31 -2.28 -6.33
CA VAL A 149 7.59 -1.92 -5.65
C VAL A 149 8.78 -2.61 -6.26
N ARG A 150 8.77 -3.94 -6.20
CA ARG A 150 9.90 -4.85 -6.36
C ARG A 150 9.52 -5.78 -7.50
N MET A 151 9.93 -5.42 -8.70
CA MET A 151 9.61 -6.18 -9.90
C MET A 151 10.88 -6.40 -10.71
N ASP A 152 10.84 -7.40 -11.59
CA ASP A 152 11.82 -7.49 -12.65
C ASP A 152 11.46 -6.50 -13.77
N LEU A 153 12.29 -5.47 -13.97
CA LEU A 153 12.11 -4.49 -15.04
C LEU A 153 12.51 -5.03 -16.42
N ASN A 154 13.12 -6.21 -16.49
CA ASN A 154 13.42 -6.91 -17.74
C ASN A 154 12.24 -7.76 -18.22
N ASP A 155 11.28 -8.06 -17.34
CA ASP A 155 10.00 -8.67 -17.71
C ASP A 155 9.04 -7.58 -18.22
N PRO A 156 8.67 -7.59 -19.52
CA PRO A 156 7.79 -6.57 -20.08
C PRO A 156 6.40 -6.54 -19.44
N GLN A 157 5.87 -7.70 -19.03
CA GLN A 157 4.55 -7.81 -18.44
C GLN A 157 4.53 -7.20 -17.05
N GLN A 158 5.53 -7.54 -16.23
CA GLN A 158 5.67 -6.89 -14.93
C GLN A 158 5.82 -5.38 -15.16
N LYS A 159 6.78 -4.94 -15.99
CA LYS A 159 7.08 -3.51 -16.23
C LYS A 159 5.82 -2.71 -16.55
N PHE A 160 4.99 -3.24 -17.45
CA PHE A 160 3.69 -2.67 -17.79
C PHE A 160 2.79 -2.52 -16.56
N ALA A 161 2.61 -3.58 -15.76
CA ALA A 161 1.77 -3.53 -14.56
C ALA A 161 2.21 -2.49 -13.52
N LYS A 162 3.52 -2.30 -13.29
CA LYS A 162 3.99 -1.21 -12.41
C LYS A 162 3.66 0.16 -12.98
N GLN A 163 3.88 0.36 -14.28
CA GLN A 163 3.58 1.64 -14.92
C GLN A 163 2.08 1.94 -14.88
N GLU A 164 1.24 0.95 -15.17
CA GLU A 164 -0.21 1.13 -15.16
C GLU A 164 -0.77 1.30 -13.75
N SER A 165 -0.26 0.60 -12.74
CA SER A 165 -0.68 0.83 -11.35
C SER A 165 -0.28 2.23 -10.85
N PHE A 166 0.87 2.75 -11.29
CA PHE A 166 1.22 4.16 -11.07
C PHE A 166 0.25 5.11 -11.78
N LEU A 167 -0.09 4.85 -13.05
CA LEU A 167 -1.04 5.67 -13.80
C LEU A 167 -2.46 5.60 -13.22
N GLN A 168 -2.87 4.45 -12.67
CA GLN A 168 -4.12 4.31 -11.94
C GLN A 168 -4.13 5.26 -10.74
N ALA A 169 -3.09 5.26 -9.92
CA ALA A 169 -2.98 6.16 -8.77
C ALA A 169 -3.04 7.64 -9.18
N VAL A 170 -2.24 8.03 -10.19
CA VAL A 170 -2.22 9.39 -10.75
C VAL A 170 -3.63 9.84 -11.21
N ARG A 171 -4.32 8.99 -11.97
CA ARG A 171 -5.68 9.28 -12.45
C ARG A 171 -6.69 9.35 -11.31
N TRP A 172 -6.58 8.47 -10.32
CA TRP A 172 -7.47 8.43 -9.17
C TRP A 172 -7.34 9.70 -8.34
N PHE A 173 -6.11 10.05 -7.95
CA PHE A 173 -5.84 11.27 -7.21
C PHE A 173 -6.19 12.52 -8.01
N GLY A 174 -5.88 12.58 -9.30
CA GLY A 174 -6.23 13.72 -10.15
C GLY A 174 -7.73 13.93 -10.36
N HIS A 175 -8.56 12.92 -10.07
CA HIS A 175 -10.01 13.06 -10.14
C HIS A 175 -10.65 13.47 -8.81
N PHE A 176 -10.10 13.01 -7.68
CA PHE A 176 -10.74 13.15 -6.36
C PHE A 176 -10.05 14.13 -5.39
N LEU A 177 -8.81 14.57 -5.68
CA LEU A 177 -8.13 15.67 -4.98
C LEU A 177 -8.30 16.99 -5.74
#